data_AF-A0AAU6CBV1-F1
#
_entry.id   AF-A0AAU6CBV1-F1
#
_cell.length_a   1.000
_cell.length_b   1.000
_cell.length_c   1.000
_cell.angle_alpha   90.00
_cell.angle_beta   90.00
_cell.angle_gamma   90.00
#
_symmetry.space_group_name_H-M   'P 1'
#
loop_
_entity.id
_entity.type
_entity.pdbx_description
1 polymer ?
#
loop_
_entity_poly.entity_id
_entity_poly.type
_entity_poly.pdbx_seq_one_letter_code
_entity_poly.pdbx_strand_id
1 'polypeptide(L)'
;MPDHDDTVAYREQQVAPPGDLRRHTDGAGFLVFTGTCPVCHARNSFSLVDVVPGTVSKGLPWRRSQDDGPGEWTMDCRCPITHPSNVDEFSGCGAWWTVRLPPQGTP
;
A
#
# COMPACT_ATOMS: atom_id res chain seq x y z
N MET A 1 -10.82 -22.94 2.12
CA MET A 1 -10.19 -22.34 3.32
C MET A 1 -10.42 -20.84 3.20
N PRO A 2 -10.81 -20.13 4.27
CA PRO A 2 -11.09 -18.71 4.09
C PRO A 2 -9.78 -18.02 3.66
N ASP A 3 -9.85 -17.25 2.59
CA ASP A 3 -8.76 -16.45 2.01
C ASP A 3 -8.44 -15.24 2.91
N HIS A 4 -8.88 -15.24 4.17
CA HIS A 4 -8.81 -14.16 5.15
C HIS A 4 -9.13 -14.68 6.56
N ASP A 5 -8.48 -14.16 7.60
CA ASP A 5 -8.76 -14.41 9.01
C ASP A 5 -9.38 -13.16 9.65
N ASP A 6 -10.69 -13.19 9.88
CA ASP A 6 -11.49 -12.11 10.46
C ASP A 6 -11.41 -12.04 12.00
N THR A 7 -10.79 -13.03 12.64
CA THR A 7 -10.61 -13.07 14.09
C THR A 7 -9.40 -12.25 14.56
N VAL A 8 -8.50 -11.90 13.64
CA VAL A 8 -7.36 -11.02 13.91
C VAL A 8 -7.85 -9.68 14.46
N ALA A 9 -7.39 -9.28 15.64
CA ALA A 9 -7.68 -7.94 16.16
C ALA A 9 -6.92 -6.87 15.38
N TYR A 10 -7.56 -5.72 15.18
CA TYR A 10 -6.91 -4.55 14.61
C TYR A 10 -5.73 -4.14 15.47
N ARG A 11 -4.57 -4.00 14.84
CA ARG A 11 -3.35 -3.49 15.46
C ARG A 11 -2.47 -2.87 14.40
N GLU A 12 -2.13 -1.60 14.59
CA GLU A 12 -1.07 -0.97 13.80
C GLU A 12 0.25 -1.69 14.06
N GLN A 13 0.77 -2.36 13.04
CA GLN A 13 2.03 -3.09 13.14
C GLN A 13 2.77 -3.13 11.82
N GLN A 14 4.06 -2.83 11.88
CA GLN A 14 4.95 -3.06 10.76
C GLN A 14 5.23 -4.56 10.63
N VAL A 15 5.09 -5.09 9.42
CA VAL A 15 5.42 -6.48 9.08
C VAL A 15 6.38 -6.54 7.91
N ALA A 16 7.00 -7.70 7.70
CA ALA A 16 7.75 -7.94 6.48
C ALA A 16 6.79 -7.94 5.27
N PRO A 17 7.25 -7.49 4.08
CA PRO A 17 6.47 -7.61 2.86
C PRO A 17 6.06 -9.06 2.62
N PRO A 18 4.86 -9.29 2.05
CA PRO A 18 4.38 -10.64 1.89
C PRO A 18 5.21 -11.42 0.88
N GLY A 19 5.42 -12.71 1.15
CA GLY A 19 6.27 -13.57 0.32
C GLY A 19 5.75 -13.78 -1.10
N ASP A 20 4.45 -13.53 -1.32
CA ASP A 20 3.79 -13.59 -2.61
C ASP A 20 3.66 -12.21 -3.28
N LEU A 21 4.30 -11.16 -2.75
CA LEU A 21 4.25 -9.82 -3.31
C LEU A 21 4.70 -9.82 -4.77
N ARG A 22 3.80 -9.46 -5.68
CA ARG A 22 4.06 -9.28 -7.11
C ARG A 22 3.91 -7.82 -7.50
N ARG A 23 4.81 -7.38 -8.38
CA ARG A 23 4.78 -6.08 -9.05
C ARG A 23 4.50 -6.31 -10.53
N HIS A 24 3.55 -5.58 -11.09
CA HIS A 24 3.25 -5.58 -12.52
C HIS A 24 2.76 -4.20 -12.96
N THR A 25 2.71 -3.96 -14.27
CA THR A 25 2.08 -2.77 -14.84
C THR A 25 0.70 -3.16 -15.35
N ASP A 26 -0.33 -2.37 -15.06
CA ASP A 26 -1.68 -2.62 -15.58
C ASP A 26 -1.84 -2.16 -17.04
N GLY A 27 -3.03 -2.41 -17.61
CA GLY A 27 -3.33 -2.00 -18.99
C GLY A 27 -3.36 -0.49 -19.22
N ALA A 28 -3.38 0.32 -18.15
CA ALA A 28 -3.33 1.77 -18.22
C ALA A 28 -1.90 2.33 -17.98
N GLY A 29 -0.91 1.45 -17.77
CA GLY A 29 0.47 1.85 -17.54
C GLY A 29 0.83 2.13 -16.09
N PHE A 30 -0.07 1.89 -15.14
CA PHE A 30 0.19 2.12 -13.72
C PHE A 30 0.94 0.95 -13.07
N LEU A 31 1.84 1.27 -12.15
CA LEU A 31 2.55 0.26 -11.38
C LEU A 31 1.65 -0.30 -10.28
N VAL A 32 1.34 -1.59 -10.34
CA VAL A 32 0.45 -2.28 -9.41
C VAL A 32 1.21 -3.31 -8.58
N PHE A 33 1.01 -3.26 -7.27
CA PHE A 33 1.48 -4.24 -6.30
C PHE A 33 0.32 -5.11 -5.84
N THR A 34 0.49 -6.42 -5.90
CA THR A 34 -0.50 -7.40 -5.41
C THR A 34 0.17 -8.35 -4.43
N GLY A 35 -0.51 -8.71 -3.36
CA GLY A 35 0.03 -9.65 -2.37
C GLY A 35 -0.96 -9.95 -1.25
N THR A 36 -0.65 -10.98 -0.48
CA THR A 36 -1.48 -11.46 0.62
C THR A 36 -1.04 -10.83 1.94
N CYS A 37 -1.94 -10.21 2.71
CA CYS A 37 -1.57 -9.64 4.02
C CYS A 37 -0.94 -10.72 4.90
N PRO A 38 0.29 -10.53 5.43
CA PRO A 38 0.94 -11.54 6.28
C PRO A 38 0.20 -11.83 7.60
N VAL A 39 -0.77 -11.00 7.96
CA VAL A 39 -1.46 -11.06 9.26
C VAL A 39 -2.87 -11.63 9.11
N CYS A 40 -3.74 -10.95 8.34
CA CYS A 40 -5.12 -11.39 8.15
C CYS A 40 -5.32 -12.19 6.88
N HIS A 41 -4.27 -12.43 6.08
CA HIS A 41 -4.31 -13.22 4.84
C HIS A 41 -5.20 -12.69 3.72
N ALA A 42 -5.77 -11.49 3.83
CA ALA A 42 -6.52 -10.89 2.72
C ALA A 42 -5.60 -10.56 1.53
N ARG A 43 -6.12 -10.77 0.32
CA ARG A 43 -5.50 -10.24 -0.91
C ARG A 43 -5.61 -8.71 -0.95
N ASN A 44 -4.50 -8.08 -1.28
CA ASN A 44 -4.40 -6.64 -1.47
C ASN A 44 -3.91 -6.30 -2.87
N SER A 45 -4.37 -5.17 -3.39
CA SER A 45 -3.90 -4.56 -4.63
C SER A 45 -3.69 -3.06 -4.42
N PHE A 46 -2.50 -2.56 -4.76
CA PHE A 46 -2.13 -1.15 -4.68
C PHE A 46 -1.64 -0.68 -6.03
N SER A 47 -2.42 0.19 -6.68
CA SER A 47 -1.97 0.89 -7.87
C SER A 47 -1.28 2.18 -7.44
N LEU A 48 -0.02 2.33 -7.81
CA LEU A 48 0.65 3.62 -7.81
C LEU A 48 0.24 4.36 -9.08
N VAL A 49 -0.64 5.34 -8.90
CA VAL A 49 -0.86 6.36 -9.92
C VAL A 49 0.44 7.12 -10.02
N ASP A 50 1.09 7.06 -11.19
CA ASP A 50 2.24 7.88 -11.49
C ASP A 50 1.77 9.34 -11.55
N VAL A 51 1.71 9.99 -10.39
CA VAL A 51 1.54 11.44 -10.35
C VAL A 51 2.89 11.97 -10.80
N VAL A 52 3.03 12.17 -12.11
CA VAL A 52 4.15 12.92 -12.68
C VAL A 52 4.31 14.18 -11.82
N PRO A 53 5.43 14.36 -11.10
CA PRO A 53 5.68 15.56 -10.33
C PRO A 53 5.88 16.69 -11.33
N GLY A 54 4.82 17.40 -11.68
CA GLY A 54 4.87 18.43 -12.71
C GLY A 54 3.55 19.06 -13.13
N THR A 55 2.39 18.42 -12.88
CA THR A 55 1.09 18.91 -13.39
C THR A 55 0.05 19.20 -12.31
N VAL A 56 0.45 19.89 -11.24
CA VAL A 56 -0.49 20.65 -10.40
C VAL A 56 -0.09 22.11 -10.38
N SER A 57 -0.60 22.85 -11.37
CA SER A 57 -0.60 24.31 -11.33
C SER A 57 -1.53 24.81 -10.23
N LYS A 58 -0.99 25.74 -9.44
CA LYS A 58 -1.67 26.70 -8.56
C LYS A 58 -2.24 26.17 -7.23
N GLY A 59 -1.40 26.32 -6.21
CA GLY A 59 -1.77 27.09 -5.03
C GLY A 59 -2.23 26.28 -3.83
N LEU A 60 -1.30 25.90 -2.96
CA LEU A 60 -1.34 26.01 -1.48
C LEU A 60 -0.16 25.20 -0.87
N PRO A 61 0.42 25.64 0.27
CA PRO A 61 1.66 25.08 0.79
C PRO A 61 1.36 23.87 1.69
N TRP A 62 1.32 22.67 1.11
CA TRP A 62 1.42 21.44 1.90
C TRP A 62 2.80 20.82 1.70
N ARG A 63 3.69 21.21 2.60
CA ARG A 63 5.03 20.68 2.80
C ARG A 63 4.91 19.27 3.41
N ARG A 64 4.63 18.26 2.57
CA ARG A 64 5.16 16.91 2.81
C ARG A 64 6.41 16.80 1.96
N SER A 65 7.55 16.68 2.62
CA SER A 65 8.83 16.41 1.98
C SER A 65 8.66 15.26 0.99
N GLN A 66 8.66 15.60 -0.30
CA GLN A 66 9.06 14.69 -1.35
C GLN A 66 10.56 14.51 -1.14
N ASP A 67 10.92 13.42 -0.49
CA ASP A 67 12.32 12.99 -0.45
C ASP A 67 12.58 12.31 -1.80
N ASP A 68 13.23 13.05 -2.70
CA ASP A 68 13.79 12.60 -3.97
C ASP A 68 14.95 11.60 -3.74
N GLY A 69 14.65 10.45 -3.16
CA GLY A 69 15.56 9.32 -2.94
C GLY A 69 14.97 8.00 -3.45
N PRO A 70 15.78 6.95 -3.69
CA PRO A 70 15.30 5.67 -4.22
C PRO A 70 14.14 5.12 -3.38
N GLY A 71 12.96 5.11 -3.99
CA GLY A 71 11.67 5.29 -3.34
C GLY A 71 11.17 4.08 -2.55
N GLU A 72 11.23 4.17 -1.23
CA GLU A 72 10.50 3.26 -0.35
C GLU A 72 9.04 3.74 -0.24
N TRP A 73 8.10 2.86 -0.59
CA TRP A 73 6.67 3.12 -0.51
C TRP A 73 6.04 2.28 0.60
N THR A 74 5.22 2.91 1.44
CA THR A 74 4.48 2.22 2.49
C THR A 74 3.15 1.68 1.95
N MET A 75 2.91 0.40 2.13
CA MET A 75 1.64 -0.27 1.86
C MET A 75 1.00 -0.71 3.18
N ASP A 76 -0.32 -0.66 3.24
CA ASP A 76 -1.15 -0.95 4.42
C ASP A 76 -2.24 -1.96 4.04
N CYS A 77 -2.62 -2.90 4.90
CA CYS A 77 -3.68 -3.85 4.58
C CYS A 77 -5.04 -3.13 4.38
N ARG A 78 -5.64 -3.27 3.19
CA ARG A 78 -6.92 -2.65 2.77
C ARG A 78 -8.08 -3.63 2.64
N CYS A 79 -8.07 -4.71 3.40
CA CYS A 79 -9.18 -5.67 3.39
C CYS A 79 -10.49 -5.00 3.83
N PRO A 80 -11.63 -5.27 3.18
CA PRO A 80 -12.90 -4.60 3.50
C PRO A 80 -13.52 -5.05 4.85
N ILE A 81 -12.85 -5.95 5.58
CA ILE A 81 -13.36 -6.53 6.81
C ILE A 81 -13.01 -5.65 8.01
N THR A 82 -14.01 -5.37 8.83
CA THR A 82 -13.84 -4.71 10.13
C THR A 82 -13.29 -5.73 11.12
N HIS A 83 -12.07 -5.50 11.57
CA HIS A 83 -11.42 -6.32 12.59
C HIS A 83 -11.84 -5.88 14.00
N PRO A 84 -11.90 -6.80 14.99
CA PRO A 84 -12.14 -6.46 16.38
C PRO A 84 -11.18 -5.36 16.88
N SER A 85 -11.65 -4.49 17.77
CA SER A 85 -10.88 -3.35 18.31
C SER A 85 -10.58 -2.21 17.32
N ASN A 86 -11.11 -2.25 16.10
CA ASN A 86 -11.08 -1.11 15.19
C ASN A 86 -12.19 -0.10 15.54
N VAL A 87 -11.88 0.86 16.39
CA VAL A 87 -12.83 1.90 16.84
C VAL A 87 -13.10 2.98 15.79
N ASP A 88 -12.28 3.03 14.75
CA ASP A 88 -12.34 4.05 13.69
C ASP A 88 -13.06 3.54 12.43
N GLU A 89 -13.52 2.27 12.38
CA GLU A 89 -14.31 1.67 11.28
C GLU A 89 -13.67 1.68 9.89
N PHE A 90 -12.36 1.92 9.76
CA PHE A 90 -11.70 1.89 8.45
C PHE A 90 -11.11 0.52 8.16
N SER A 91 -11.56 -0.09 7.06
CA SER A 91 -11.09 -1.34 6.43
C SER A 91 -9.60 -1.63 6.66
N GLY A 92 -9.27 -2.86 7.05
CA GLY A 92 -7.89 -3.31 7.26
C GLY A 92 -7.63 -3.86 8.65
N CYS A 93 -6.58 -4.70 8.79
CA CYS A 93 -6.16 -5.23 10.08
C CYS A 93 -5.09 -4.36 10.80
N GLY A 94 -4.68 -3.24 10.19
CA GLY A 94 -3.61 -2.37 10.71
C GLY A 94 -2.18 -2.80 10.35
N ALA A 95 -2.00 -3.92 9.66
CA ALA A 95 -0.69 -4.34 9.19
C ALA A 95 -0.19 -3.44 8.06
N TRP A 96 1.09 -3.06 8.09
CA TRP A 96 1.74 -2.28 7.03
C TRP A 96 3.16 -2.76 6.76
N TRP A 97 3.65 -2.55 5.54
CA TRP A 97 4.99 -2.95 5.10
C TRP A 97 5.55 -1.97 4.06
N THR A 98 6.87 -1.91 3.93
CA THR A 98 7.54 -1.04 2.96
C THR A 98 8.03 -1.82 1.76
N VAL A 99 7.92 -1.23 0.57
CA VAL A 99 8.47 -1.81 -0.67
C VAL A 99 9.38 -0.83 -1.37
N ARG A 100 10.42 -1.37 -2.00
CA ARG A 100 11.35 -0.57 -2.79
C ARG A 100 10.87 -0.44 -4.21
N LEU A 101 10.67 0.79 -4.65
CA LEU A 101 10.45 1.14 -6.04
C LEU A 101 11.80 1.16 -6.76
N PRO A 102 11.87 0.61 -7.98
CA PRO A 102 13.04 0.82 -8.80
C PRO A 102 13.17 2.32 -9.09
N PRO A 103 14.38 2.85 -9.25
CA PRO A 103 14.55 4.22 -9.69
C PRO A 103 13.79 4.40 -11.01
N GLN A 104 12.91 5.40 -11.05
CA GLN A 104 12.23 5.84 -12.27
C GLN A 104 13.31 6.26 -13.28
N GLY A 105 13.65 5.36 -14.20
CA GLY A 105 14.64 5.64 -15.24
C GLY A 105 14.09 6.68 -16.19
N THR A 106 14.66 7.88 -16.17
CA THR A 106 14.49 8.87 -17.23
C THR A 106 15.02 8.27 -18.54
N PRO A 107 14.26 8.28 -19.66
CA PRO A 107 14.78 7.92 -20.97
C PRO A 107 15.91 8.85 -21.42
#